data_AF-A0A351WUB9-F1
#
_entry.id   AF-A0A351WUB9-F1
#
_cell.length_a   1.000
_cell.length_b   1.000
_cell.length_c   1.000
_cell.angle_alpha   90.00
_cell.angle_beta   90.00
_cell.angle_gamma   90.00
#
_symmetry.space_group_name_H-M   'P 1'
#
loop_
_entity.id
_entity.type
_entity.pdbx_description
1 polymer ?
#
loop_
_entity_poly.entity_id
_entity_poly.type
_entity_poly.pdbx_seq_one_letter_code
_entity_poly.pdbx_strand_id
1 'polypeptide(L)'
;MRVISEGGGSLARSPRPVCIDSIQATQTCTTESQHALYRSPTACSSAATADNLLFSVPVAHAEELDHQLIPDLLRHRLERRGDRLGTLAQVEVRDPGRLWCICDEGRSYSIRKLTARLAVYLGAS
;
A
#
# COMPACT_ATOMS: atom_id res chain seq x y z
N MET A 1 35.82 39.40 -31.60
CA MET A 1 35.33 39.61 -32.98
C MET A 1 34.14 38.68 -33.18
N ARG A 2 33.05 39.26 -33.69
CA ARG A 2 31.67 38.76 -33.70
C ARG A 2 31.44 37.93 -34.96
N VAL A 3 30.70 36.82 -34.86
CA VAL A 3 30.06 36.17 -36.01
C VAL A 3 28.66 35.72 -35.60
N ILE A 4 27.69 36.60 -35.90
CA ILE A 4 26.52 36.48 -36.81
C ILE A 4 25.32 35.69 -36.25
N SER A 5 24.22 36.44 -36.21
CA SER A 5 22.85 36.03 -35.94
C SER A 5 22.15 35.98 -37.29
N GLU A 6 21.48 34.88 -37.61
CA GLU A 6 20.54 34.81 -38.73
C GLU A 6 19.28 34.11 -38.22
N GLY A 7 18.20 34.89 -38.12
CA GLY A 7 16.88 34.38 -37.80
C GLY A 7 16.21 33.74 -39.01
N GLY A 8 15.14 33.00 -38.75
CA GLY A 8 14.26 32.48 -39.79
C GLY A 8 13.12 31.68 -39.18
N GLY A 9 12.03 32.36 -38.82
CA GLY A 9 10.78 31.68 -38.45
C GLY A 9 10.00 31.28 -39.70
N SER A 10 9.26 30.16 -39.64
CA SER A 10 7.88 30.08 -40.11
C SER A 10 7.27 28.69 -39.81
N LEU A 11 6.14 28.71 -39.10
CA LEU A 11 5.00 27.78 -39.16
C LEU A 11 5.28 26.26 -39.23
N ALA A 12 5.15 25.58 -38.10
CA ALA A 12 4.70 24.18 -38.09
C ALA A 12 3.78 23.93 -36.88
N ARG A 13 2.55 23.54 -37.22
CA ARG A 13 1.43 23.15 -36.35
C ARG A 13 1.83 22.08 -35.34
N SER A 14 1.26 22.20 -34.13
CA SER A 14 1.16 21.15 -33.10
C SER A 14 0.72 19.80 -33.69
N PRO A 15 1.37 18.71 -33.23
CA PRO A 15 0.65 17.69 -32.48
C PRO A 15 1.32 17.44 -31.12
N ARG A 16 0.49 17.31 -30.07
CA ARG A 16 0.91 17.03 -28.70
C ARG A 16 1.85 15.82 -28.64
N PRO A 17 3.05 15.92 -28.03
CA PRO A 17 3.87 14.75 -27.76
C PRO A 17 3.34 13.99 -26.55
N VAL A 18 3.17 12.69 -26.76
CA VAL A 18 2.87 11.63 -25.79
C VAL A 18 3.99 11.57 -24.74
N CYS A 19 3.64 11.56 -23.45
CA CYS A 19 4.60 11.32 -22.37
C CYS A 19 4.75 9.82 -22.13
N ILE A 20 5.93 9.27 -22.42
CA ILE A 20 6.38 7.98 -21.87
C ILE A 20 7.82 8.15 -21.37
N ASP A 21 7.96 7.78 -20.08
CA ASP A 21 9.11 7.36 -19.28
C ASP A 21 10.54 7.79 -19.63
N SER A 22 11.25 8.31 -18.62
CA SER A 22 12.42 7.61 -18.09
C SER A 22 12.94 8.25 -16.79
N ILE A 23 13.29 7.34 -15.86
CA ILE A 23 13.70 7.52 -14.47
C ILE A 23 15.10 8.17 -14.40
N GLN A 24 15.26 9.25 -13.62
CA GLN A 24 16.59 9.68 -13.15
C GLN A 24 16.78 9.28 -11.69
N ALA A 25 17.58 8.23 -11.50
CA ALA A 25 18.11 7.79 -10.21
C ALA A 25 19.03 8.88 -9.63
N THR A 26 18.61 9.49 -8.53
CA THR A 26 19.49 10.29 -7.67
C THR A 26 20.04 9.36 -6.59
N GLN A 27 21.20 8.75 -6.84
CA GLN A 27 22.00 8.09 -5.80
C GLN A 27 22.54 9.17 -4.85
N THR A 28 21.83 9.38 -3.74
CA THR A 28 22.37 10.14 -2.62
C THR A 28 23.01 9.14 -1.67
N CYS A 29 24.34 9.04 -1.74
CA CYS A 29 25.13 8.29 -0.79
C CYS A 29 24.89 8.88 0.59
N THR A 30 24.19 8.16 1.47
CA THR A 30 24.03 8.52 2.87
C THR A 30 24.73 7.45 3.71
N THR A 31 25.63 7.95 4.54
CA THR A 31 26.62 7.25 5.33
C THR A 31 25.99 6.28 6.33
N GLU A 32 26.57 5.08 6.39
CA GLU A 32 26.38 4.06 7.41
C GLU A 32 26.86 4.60 8.77
N SER A 33 26.01 5.32 9.50
CA SER A 33 26.26 5.71 10.89
C SER A 33 24.96 6.17 11.55
N GLN A 34 24.20 5.20 12.06
CA GLN A 34 23.54 5.21 13.38
C GLN A 34 22.51 4.06 13.46
N HIS A 35 23.01 2.83 13.35
CA HIS A 35 22.29 1.63 13.78
C HIS A 35 22.49 1.43 15.29
N ALA A 36 21.98 2.35 16.11
CA ALA A 36 21.87 2.12 17.54
C ALA A 36 20.74 2.97 18.10
N LEU A 37 19.86 2.34 18.88
CA LEU A 37 18.82 2.95 19.71
C LEU A 37 17.48 3.23 19.01
N TYR A 38 16.73 2.17 18.72
CA TYR A 38 15.35 2.06 19.26
C TYR A 38 14.87 0.60 19.21
N ARG A 39 15.43 -0.25 20.09
CA ARG A 39 14.71 -1.47 20.51
C ARG A 39 13.62 -1.01 21.48
N SER A 40 12.40 -0.82 20.97
CA SER A 40 11.18 -0.90 21.78
C SER A 40 10.52 -2.25 21.52
N PRO A 41 10.33 -3.12 22.53
CA PRO A 41 9.77 -4.46 22.34
C PRO A 41 8.23 -4.47 22.24
N THR A 42 7.58 -3.39 21.78
CA THR A 42 6.11 -3.30 21.79
C THR A 42 5.48 -2.59 20.59
N ALA A 43 6.25 -2.29 19.54
CA ALA A 43 5.66 -1.95 18.25
C ALA A 43 5.41 -3.26 17.50
N CYS A 44 4.17 -3.52 17.09
CA CYS A 44 3.82 -4.62 16.20
C CYS A 44 4.71 -4.61 14.96
N SER A 45 5.81 -5.36 15.04
CA SER A 45 6.74 -5.64 13.97
C SER A 45 6.00 -6.43 12.91
N SER A 46 5.43 -5.69 11.97
CA SER A 46 5.16 -6.21 10.65
C SER A 46 5.38 -5.05 9.72
N ALA A 47 6.64 -4.73 9.42
CA ALA A 47 6.92 -4.37 8.04
C ALA A 47 6.53 -5.63 7.25
N ALA A 48 5.29 -5.67 6.75
CA ALA A 48 4.84 -6.76 5.90
C ALA A 48 5.78 -6.76 4.70
N THR A 49 6.72 -7.69 4.68
CA THR A 49 7.45 -8.06 3.48
C THR A 49 6.41 -8.30 2.39
N ALA A 50 6.65 -7.74 1.20
CA ALA A 50 5.68 -7.71 0.11
C ALA A 50 5.14 -9.11 -0.29
N ASP A 51 5.80 -10.19 0.14
CA ASP A 51 5.43 -11.59 -0.05
C ASP A 51 4.11 -12.04 0.59
N ASN A 52 3.56 -11.32 1.57
CA ASN A 52 2.34 -11.75 2.28
C ASN A 52 1.06 -11.03 1.85
N LEU A 53 1.10 -10.19 0.80
CA LEU A 53 -0.08 -9.49 0.30
C LEU A 53 -1.04 -10.48 -0.40
N LEU A 54 -2.26 -10.59 0.11
CA LEU A 54 -3.29 -11.44 -0.49
C LEU A 54 -4.04 -10.68 -1.59
N PHE A 55 -4.62 -9.53 -1.27
CA PHE A 55 -5.37 -8.71 -2.22
C PHE A 55 -5.60 -7.30 -1.66
N SER A 56 -6.22 -6.44 -2.45
CA SER A 56 -6.62 -5.10 -1.99
C SER A 56 -8.02 -4.71 -2.45
N VAL A 57 -8.75 -4.03 -1.56
CA VAL A 57 -10.13 -3.57 -1.78
C VAL A 57 -10.23 -2.05 -1.66
N PRO A 58 -11.34 -1.42 -2.09
CA PRO A 58 -11.54 0.02 -1.93
C PRO A 58 -11.54 0.44 -0.45
N VAL A 59 -11.08 1.67 -0.19
CA VAL A 59 -11.02 2.24 1.16
C VAL A 59 -12.39 2.52 1.79
N ALA A 60 -13.47 2.48 1.00
CA ALA A 60 -14.85 2.70 1.48
C ALA A 60 -15.25 1.75 2.63
N HIS A 61 -14.61 0.58 2.73
CA HIS A 61 -14.87 -0.41 3.77
C HIS A 61 -14.13 -0.17 5.09
N ALA A 62 -13.36 0.92 5.21
CA ALA A 62 -12.61 1.22 6.43
C ALA A 62 -13.54 1.47 7.63
N GLU A 63 -14.67 2.15 7.41
CA GLU A 63 -15.63 2.47 8.47
C GLU A 63 -16.29 1.22 9.05
N GLU A 64 -16.63 0.25 8.20
CA GLU A 64 -17.16 -1.05 8.64
C GLU A 64 -16.15 -1.77 9.56
N LEU A 65 -14.87 -1.75 9.19
CA LEU A 65 -13.80 -2.35 9.99
C LEU A 65 -13.58 -1.62 11.32
N ASP A 66 -13.70 -0.29 11.34
CA ASP A 66 -13.65 0.51 12.57
C ASP A 66 -14.80 0.16 13.52
N HIS A 67 -15.96 -0.21 12.97
CA HIS A 67 -17.11 -0.71 13.72
C HIS A 67 -17.05 -2.22 14.01
N GLN A 68 -15.89 -2.84 13.84
CA GLN A 68 -15.66 -4.27 14.07
C GLN A 68 -16.52 -5.21 13.19
N LEU A 69 -17.02 -4.70 12.07
CA LEU A 69 -17.77 -5.48 11.10
C LEU A 69 -16.81 -5.98 10.01
N ILE A 70 -17.04 -7.20 9.52
CA ILE A 70 -16.31 -7.74 8.37
C ILE A 70 -17.10 -7.42 7.10
N PRO A 71 -16.61 -6.52 6.22
CA PRO A 71 -17.25 -6.22 4.94
C PRO A 71 -17.50 -7.48 4.11
N ASP A 72 -18.67 -7.58 3.50
CA ASP A 72 -19.03 -8.72 2.63
C ASP A 72 -18.04 -8.91 1.48
N LEU A 73 -17.51 -7.80 0.94
CA LEU A 73 -16.48 -7.85 -0.08
C LEU A 73 -15.22 -8.58 0.39
N LEU A 74 -14.80 -8.38 1.64
CA LEU A 74 -13.64 -9.08 2.21
C LEU A 74 -13.94 -10.57 2.39
N ARG A 75 -15.13 -10.91 2.92
CA ARG A 75 -15.57 -12.31 3.06
C ARG A 75 -15.54 -13.04 1.71
N HIS A 76 -16.14 -12.44 0.68
CA HIS A 76 -16.20 -13.02 -0.66
C HIS A 76 -14.82 -13.16 -1.31
N ARG A 77 -13.92 -12.19 -1.11
CA ARG A 77 -12.56 -12.24 -1.64
C ARG A 77 -11.72 -13.33 -0.99
N LEU A 78 -11.86 -13.51 0.32
CA LEU A 78 -11.20 -14.58 1.06
C LEU A 78 -11.78 -15.95 0.65
N GLU A 79 -13.10 -16.09 0.54
CA GLU A 79 -13.74 -17.33 0.10
C GLU A 79 -13.31 -17.74 -1.31
N ARG A 80 -13.21 -16.80 -2.27
CA ARG A 80 -12.70 -17.09 -3.62
C ARG A 80 -11.25 -17.59 -3.64
N ARG A 81 -10.47 -17.34 -2.58
CA ARG A 81 -9.11 -17.84 -2.43
C ARG A 81 -9.06 -19.20 -1.71
N GLY A 82 -10.18 -19.70 -1.19
CA GLY A 82 -10.25 -20.89 -0.35
C GLY A 82 -10.18 -20.59 1.15
N ASP A 83 -10.09 -19.32 1.54
CA ASP A 83 -9.97 -18.85 2.92
C ASP A 83 -11.32 -18.44 3.50
N ARG A 84 -12.33 -19.32 3.40
CA ARG A 84 -13.67 -18.98 3.91
C ARG A 84 -13.61 -18.69 5.41
N LEU A 85 -14.07 -17.50 5.79
CA LEU A 85 -14.16 -17.08 7.18
C LEU A 85 -15.31 -17.81 7.90
N GLY A 86 -15.04 -18.31 9.09
CA GLY A 86 -16.02 -18.92 9.97
C GLY A 86 -17.07 -17.94 10.50
N THR A 87 -18.06 -18.48 11.20
CA THR A 87 -19.09 -17.69 11.91
C THR A 87 -18.53 -16.97 13.12
N LEU A 88 -17.40 -17.45 13.66
CA LEU A 88 -16.68 -16.87 14.80
C LEU A 88 -15.60 -15.86 14.38
N ALA A 89 -15.45 -15.58 13.09
CA ALA A 89 -14.49 -14.61 12.60
C ALA A 89 -14.80 -13.21 13.17
N GLN A 90 -13.78 -12.56 13.73
CA GLN A 90 -13.91 -11.26 14.38
C GLN A 90 -12.89 -10.26 13.83
N VAL A 91 -13.27 -8.98 13.82
CA VAL A 91 -12.36 -7.88 13.55
C VAL A 91 -11.83 -7.33 14.86
N GLU A 92 -10.52 -7.17 14.93
CA GLU A 92 -9.84 -6.43 15.98
C GLU A 92 -9.30 -5.11 15.41
N VAL A 93 -9.74 -4.00 15.99
CA VAL A 93 -9.26 -2.66 15.62
C VAL A 93 -7.95 -2.40 16.35
N ARG A 94 -6.86 -2.22 15.61
CA ARG A 94 -5.53 -1.92 16.17
C ARG A 94 -5.23 -0.42 16.15
N ASP A 95 -5.55 0.24 15.04
CA ASP A 95 -5.40 1.69 14.83
C ASP A 95 -6.59 2.14 13.96
N PRO A 96 -7.64 2.78 14.54
CA PRO A 96 -8.83 3.16 13.81
C PRO A 96 -8.52 3.98 12.56
N GLY A 97 -9.18 3.65 11.45
CA GLY A 97 -8.96 4.28 10.17
C GLY A 97 -7.61 3.94 9.53
N ARG A 98 -6.80 3.02 10.07
CA ARG A 98 -5.47 2.69 9.55
C ARG A 98 -5.08 1.21 9.58
N LEU A 99 -5.32 0.49 10.66
CA LEU A 99 -4.87 -0.89 10.87
C LEU A 99 -5.91 -1.73 11.60
N TRP A 100 -6.24 -2.88 11.01
CA TRP A 100 -7.18 -3.86 11.56
C TRP A 100 -6.61 -5.27 11.42
N CYS A 101 -7.18 -6.20 12.18
CA CYS A 101 -6.91 -7.63 12.06
C CYS A 101 -8.22 -8.40 11.96
N ILE A 102 -8.33 -9.39 11.07
CA ILE A 102 -9.39 -10.40 11.12
C ILE A 102 -8.79 -11.67 11.71
N CYS A 103 -9.39 -12.20 12.76
CA CYS A 103 -8.99 -13.46 13.39
C CYS A 103 -10.09 -14.51 13.19
N ASP A 104 -9.72 -15.70 12.71
CA ASP A 104 -10.65 -16.80 12.44
C ASP A 104 -9.96 -18.16 12.60
N GLU A 105 -10.37 -18.96 13.60
CA GLU A 105 -9.91 -20.35 13.84
C GLU A 105 -8.39 -20.57 13.64
N GLY A 106 -7.57 -19.72 14.27
CA GLY A 106 -6.10 -19.83 14.20
C GLY A 106 -5.45 -19.18 12.97
N ARG A 107 -6.26 -18.62 12.06
CA ARG A 107 -5.80 -17.74 10.97
C ARG A 107 -5.94 -16.29 11.39
N SER A 108 -4.97 -15.47 11.03
CA SER A 108 -5.02 -14.02 11.21
C SER A 108 -4.77 -13.33 9.87
N TYR A 109 -5.47 -12.23 9.62
CA TYR A 109 -5.31 -11.41 8.43
C TYR A 109 -5.12 -9.95 8.86
N SER A 110 -3.98 -9.35 8.50
CA SER A 110 -3.75 -7.93 8.76
C SER A 110 -4.32 -7.09 7.63
N ILE A 111 -5.09 -6.05 7.95
CA ILE A 111 -5.64 -5.12 6.98
C ILE A 111 -5.04 -3.75 7.24
N ARG A 112 -4.47 -3.13 6.20
CA ARG A 112 -3.82 -1.81 6.28
C ARG A 112 -4.44 -0.85 5.31
N LYS A 113 -4.74 0.36 5.79
CA LYS A 113 -5.08 1.46 4.92
C LYS A 113 -3.83 1.96 4.20
N LEU A 114 -3.90 1.93 2.89
CA LEU A 114 -3.07 2.69 1.97
C LEU A 114 -3.88 3.93 1.50
N THR A 115 -3.31 4.75 0.61
CA THR A 115 -3.92 6.01 0.18
C THR A 115 -5.40 5.89 -0.22
N ALA A 116 -5.72 4.96 -1.13
CA ALA A 116 -7.09 4.77 -1.65
C ALA A 116 -7.58 3.32 -1.55
N ARG A 117 -6.86 2.46 -0.84
CA ARG A 117 -7.11 1.01 -0.80
C ARG A 117 -6.85 0.46 0.59
N LEU A 118 -7.52 -0.64 0.90
CA LEU A 118 -7.17 -1.50 2.02
C LEU A 118 -6.39 -2.69 1.47
N ALA A 119 -5.19 -2.90 1.97
CA ALA A 119 -4.35 -4.04 1.63
C ALA A 119 -4.51 -5.12 2.71
N VAL A 120 -4.81 -6.35 2.28
CA VAL A 120 -5.02 -7.50 3.16
C VAL A 120 -3.82 -8.42 3.06
N TYR A 121 -3.24 -8.75 4.19
CA TYR A 121 -2.05 -9.59 4.32
C TYR A 121 -2.38 -10.82 5.15
N LEU A 122 -1.70 -11.93 4.87
CA LEU A 122 -1.68 -13.04 5.81
C LEU A 122 -0.92 -12.60 7.07
N GLY A 123 -1.55 -12.74 8.23
CA GLY A 123 -0.91 -12.48 9.51
C GLY A 123 -0.09 -13.69 9.96
N ALA A 124 0.94 -13.43 10.76
CA ALA A 124 1.63 -14.50 11.47
C ALA A 124 0.72 -14.98 12.61
N SER A 125 0.49 -16.29 12.67
CA SER A 125 -0.18 -16.98 13.78
C SER A 125 0.74 -17.19 14.97
#